data_AF-A0A3C1DVW3-F1
#
_entry.id   AF-A0A3C1DVW3-F1
#
_cell.length_a   1.000
_cell.length_b   1.000
_cell.length_c   1.000
_cell.angle_alpha   90.00
_cell.angle_beta   90.00
_cell.angle_gamma   90.00
#
_symmetry.space_group_name_H-M   'P 1'
#
loop_
_entity.id
_entity.type
_entity.pdbx_description
1 polymer ?
#
loop_
_entity_poly.entity_id
_entity_poly.type
_entity_poly.pdbx_seq_one_letter_code
_entity_poly.pdbx_strand_id
1 'polypeptide(L)'
;MTGIQEIARATGLSKSMVSRALRGLPSVSESTTRSVQRAADQLGYIPSSVAAGLATGRNRAIGVLVPLINRWFYVKVLEGIDAQLREAGYDLILYNLGGRGGDRERVFHRSILRKRIDALVVLCLVFDPG
;
A
#
# COMPACT_ATOMS: atom_id res chain seq x y z
N MET A 1 -3.84 -20.10 -5.22
CA MET A 1 -3.97 -18.63 -4.99
C MET A 1 -5.22 -18.18 -5.73
N THR A 2 -6.28 -17.83 -5.01
CA THR A 2 -7.53 -17.35 -5.62
C THR A 2 -7.35 -15.90 -6.05
N GLY A 3 -7.59 -15.59 -7.31
CA GLY A 3 -7.53 -14.25 -7.87
C GLY A 3 -8.85 -13.82 -8.52
N ILE A 4 -8.86 -12.60 -9.07
CA ILE A 4 -10.02 -12.03 -9.79
C ILE A 4 -10.49 -12.94 -10.94
N GLN A 5 -9.59 -13.76 -11.52
CA GLN A 5 -9.92 -14.71 -12.58
C GLN A 5 -10.82 -15.85 -12.10
N GLU A 6 -10.59 -16.41 -10.91
CA GLU A 6 -11.46 -17.44 -10.35
C GLU A 6 -12.85 -16.87 -10.05
N ILE A 7 -12.92 -15.66 -9.47
CA ILE A 7 -14.20 -15.01 -9.15
C ILE A 7 -14.99 -14.70 -10.42
N ALA A 8 -14.32 -14.23 -11.47
CA ALA A 8 -14.93 -14.00 -12.79
C ALA A 8 -15.54 -15.28 -13.37
N ARG A 9 -14.83 -16.41 -13.26
CA ARG A 9 -15.34 -17.71 -13.69
C ARG A 9 -16.54 -18.18 -12.86
N ALA A 10 -16.49 -18.00 -11.54
CA ALA A 10 -17.58 -18.42 -10.64
C ALA A 10 -18.86 -17.58 -10.80
N THR A 11 -18.73 -16.29 -11.15
CA THR A 11 -19.86 -15.36 -11.28
C THR A 11 -20.36 -15.18 -12.72
N GLY A 12 -19.61 -15.67 -13.72
CA GLY A 12 -19.89 -15.44 -15.14
C GLY A 12 -19.63 -14.00 -15.61
N LEU A 13 -19.00 -13.16 -14.76
CA LEU A 13 -18.75 -11.75 -15.06
C LEU A 13 -17.37 -11.54 -15.68
N SER A 14 -17.19 -10.43 -16.40
CA SER A 14 -15.85 -10.04 -16.86
C SER A 14 -14.94 -9.67 -15.68
N LYS A 15 -13.62 -9.87 -15.81
CA LYS A 15 -12.63 -9.45 -14.79
C LYS A 15 -12.77 -7.97 -14.41
N SER A 16 -13.11 -7.12 -15.38
CA SER A 16 -13.30 -5.69 -15.14
C SER A 16 -14.52 -5.41 -14.26
N MET A 17 -15.60 -6.18 -14.43
CA MET A 17 -16.83 -6.01 -13.65
C MET A 17 -16.64 -6.54 -12.23
N VAL A 18 -15.96 -7.68 -12.07
CA VAL A 18 -15.53 -8.18 -10.76
C VAL A 18 -14.63 -7.18 -10.04
N SER A 19 -13.63 -6.62 -10.73
CA SER A 19 -12.74 -5.60 -10.14
C SER A 19 -13.50 -4.35 -9.68
N ARG A 20 -14.45 -3.85 -10.48
CA ARG A 20 -15.28 -2.70 -10.12
C ARG A 20 -16.23 -3.00 -8.96
N ALA A 21 -16.81 -4.20 -8.93
CA ALA A 21 -17.68 -4.68 -7.86
C ALA A 21 -16.92 -4.80 -6.53
N LEU A 22 -15.74 -5.43 -6.52
CA LEU A 22 -14.87 -5.53 -5.34
C LEU A 22 -14.39 -4.16 -4.82
N ARG A 23 -14.33 -3.15 -5.70
CA ARG A 23 -14.00 -1.76 -5.33
C ARG A 23 -15.22 -0.93 -4.92
N GLY A 24 -16.43 -1.49 -4.96
CA GLY A 24 -17.66 -0.80 -4.59
C GLY A 24 -17.99 0.43 -5.45
N LEU A 25 -17.60 0.43 -6.73
CA LEU A 25 -17.86 1.60 -7.60
C LEU A 25 -19.36 1.77 -7.88
N PRO A 26 -19.89 3.00 -7.92
CA PRO A 26 -21.32 3.27 -8.12
C PRO A 26 -21.85 2.88 -9.51
N SER A 27 -20.98 2.53 -10.45
CA SER A 27 -21.36 2.01 -11.78
C SER A 27 -21.77 0.53 -11.78
N VAL A 28 -21.73 -0.15 -10.63
CA VAL A 28 -22.10 -1.56 -10.49
C VAL A 28 -23.34 -1.67 -9.59
N SER A 29 -24.34 -2.43 -10.04
CA SER A 29 -25.56 -2.64 -9.26
C SER A 29 -25.27 -3.34 -7.93
N GLU A 30 -26.02 -3.02 -6.88
CA GLU A 30 -25.88 -3.68 -5.58
C GLU A 30 -26.04 -5.19 -5.65
N SER A 31 -26.91 -5.68 -6.54
CA SER A 31 -27.11 -7.12 -6.76
C SER A 31 -25.83 -7.79 -7.28
N THR A 32 -25.16 -7.15 -8.23
CA THR A 32 -23.89 -7.63 -8.80
C THR A 32 -22.78 -7.56 -7.76
N THR A 33 -22.69 -6.45 -7.02
CA THR A 33 -21.71 -6.28 -5.93
C THR A 33 -21.85 -7.36 -4.87
N ARG A 34 -23.09 -7.66 -4.44
CA ARG A 34 -23.36 -8.74 -3.48
C ARG A 34 -23.00 -10.13 -4.01
N SER A 35 -23.29 -10.40 -5.30
CA SER A 35 -22.94 -11.68 -5.94
C SER A 35 -21.43 -11.89 -5.98
N VAL A 36 -20.69 -10.86 -6.38
CA VAL A 36 -19.22 -10.88 -6.42
C VAL A 36 -18.62 -11.05 -5.02
N GLN A 37 -19.14 -10.33 -4.02
CA GLN A 37 -18.65 -10.43 -2.65
C GLN A 37 -18.83 -11.85 -2.08
N ARG A 38 -20.01 -12.45 -2.28
CA ARG A 38 -20.25 -13.85 -1.85
C ARG A 38 -19.29 -14.83 -2.52
N ALA A 39 -19.06 -14.69 -3.82
CA ALA A 39 -18.12 -15.57 -4.54
C ALA A 39 -16.68 -15.37 -4.05
N ALA A 40 -16.28 -14.13 -3.78
CA ALA A 40 -14.97 -13.82 -3.21
C ALA A 40 -14.78 -14.46 -1.82
N ASP A 41 -15.78 -14.35 -0.95
CA ASP A 41 -15.76 -14.92 0.40
C ASP A 41 -15.69 -16.46 0.34
N GLN A 42 -16.51 -17.11 -0.49
CA GLN A 42 -16.52 -18.56 -0.66
C GLN A 42 -15.19 -19.11 -1.20
N LEU A 43 -14.51 -18.35 -2.06
CA LEU A 43 -13.24 -18.74 -2.65
C LEU A 43 -12.02 -18.32 -1.81
N GLY A 44 -12.24 -17.69 -0.65
CA GLY A 44 -11.18 -17.20 0.24
C GLY A 44 -10.31 -16.12 -0.42
N TYR A 45 -10.90 -15.29 -1.28
CA TYR A 45 -10.18 -14.21 -1.94
C TYR A 45 -9.80 -13.13 -0.93
N ILE A 46 -8.50 -12.88 -0.81
CA ILE A 46 -7.95 -11.77 -0.02
C ILE A 46 -7.46 -10.70 -1.00
N PRO A 47 -8.01 -9.47 -0.95
CA PRO A 47 -7.54 -8.38 -1.79
C PRO A 47 -6.04 -8.15 -1.58
N SER A 48 -5.25 -8.23 -2.64
CA SER A 48 -3.84 -7.84 -2.58
C SER A 48 -3.76 -6.32 -2.71
N SER A 49 -3.17 -5.66 -1.72
CA SER A 49 -2.84 -4.22 -1.78
C SER A 49 -1.98 -3.88 -3.01
N VAL A 50 -1.11 -4.80 -3.44
CA VAL A 50 -0.30 -4.66 -4.66
C VAL A 50 -1.16 -4.70 -5.93
N ALA A 51 -2.16 -5.60 -6.00
CA ALA A 51 -3.06 -5.68 -7.16
C ALA A 51 -4.04 -4.48 -7.20
N ALA A 52 -4.49 -4.01 -6.04
CA ALA A 52 -5.25 -2.77 -5.92
C ALA A 52 -4.41 -1.56 -6.38
N GLY A 53 -3.15 -1.50 -5.97
CA GLY A 53 -2.19 -0.47 -6.37
C GLY A 53 -1.88 -0.44 -7.86
N LEU A 54 -1.76 -1.59 -8.52
CA LEU A 54 -1.62 -1.66 -9.98
C LEU A 54 -2.87 -1.12 -10.71
N ALA A 55 -4.07 -1.40 -10.21
CA ALA A 55 -5.33 -1.00 -10.84
C ALA A 55 -5.71 0.46 -10.57
N THR A 56 -5.14 1.10 -9.54
CA THR A 56 -5.36 2.50 -9.18
C THR A 56 -4.19 3.40 -9.54
N GLY A 57 -3.00 2.83 -9.78
CA GLY A 57 -1.73 3.55 -9.79
C GLY A 57 -1.28 4.07 -8.42
N ARG A 58 -1.98 3.69 -7.34
CA ARG A 58 -1.76 4.17 -5.96
C ARG A 58 -1.69 3.00 -5.00
N ASN A 59 -0.53 2.78 -4.42
CA ASN A 59 -0.34 1.69 -3.46
C ASN A 59 -0.97 1.97 -2.10
N ARG A 60 -1.41 3.21 -1.83
CA ARG A 60 -1.86 3.68 -0.51
C ARG A 60 -0.83 3.41 0.57
N ALA A 61 0.44 3.60 0.22
CA ALA A 61 1.56 3.43 1.14
C ALA A 61 2.43 4.68 1.12
N ILE A 62 2.79 5.19 2.28
CA ILE A 62 3.71 6.31 2.44
C ILE A 62 4.99 5.80 3.09
N GLY A 63 6.11 6.07 2.43
CA GLY A 63 7.43 5.75 2.97
C GLY A 63 7.84 6.77 4.01
N VAL A 64 8.46 6.33 5.11
CA VAL A 64 9.11 7.23 6.06
C VAL A 64 10.58 6.85 6.19
N LEU A 65 11.47 7.79 5.88
CA LEU A 65 12.92 7.60 5.96
C LEU A 65 13.44 8.16 7.29
N VAL A 66 14.13 7.33 8.07
CA VAL A 66 14.76 7.71 9.36
C VAL A 66 16.25 7.36 9.37
N PRO A 67 17.10 8.09 10.13
CA PRO A 67 18.52 7.79 10.12
C PRO A 67 18.80 6.53 10.95
N LEU A 68 18.08 6.41 12.08
CA LEU A 68 18.22 5.39 13.11
C LEU A 68 16.87 5.25 13.83
N ILE A 69 16.29 4.05 13.87
CA ILE A 69 14.99 3.82 14.54
C ILE A 69 15.07 3.86 16.08
N ASN A 70 16.26 3.64 16.65
CA ASN A 70 16.43 3.45 18.08
C ASN A 70 16.48 4.75 18.90
N ARG A 71 16.30 5.93 18.29
CA ARG A 71 16.24 7.20 19.04
C ARG A 71 14.79 7.58 19.33
N TRP A 72 14.53 7.94 20.59
CA TRP A 72 13.19 8.27 21.10
C TRP A 72 12.45 9.29 20.22
N PHE A 73 13.17 10.31 19.73
CA PHE A 73 12.63 11.37 18.88
C PHE A 73 11.97 10.81 17.61
N TYR A 74 12.66 9.91 16.89
CA TYR A 74 12.12 9.34 15.65
C TYR A 74 10.94 8.42 15.93
N VAL A 75 10.96 7.68 17.04
CA VAL A 75 9.82 6.85 17.46
C VAL A 75 8.59 7.72 17.72
N LYS A 76 8.73 8.84 18.43
CA LYS A 76 7.61 9.75 18.69
C LYS A 76 7.04 10.42 17.44
N VAL A 77 7.90 10.80 16.50
CA VAL A 77 7.43 11.33 15.21
C VAL A 77 6.73 10.23 14.39
N LEU A 78 7.27 9.00 14.38
CA LEU A 78 6.65 7.87 13.70
C LEU A 78 5.28 7.53 14.27
N GLU A 79 5.09 7.56 15.60
CA GLU A 79 3.79 7.37 16.25
C GLU A 79 2.74 8.36 15.69
N GLY A 80 3.11 9.64 15.58
CA GLY A 80 2.21 10.68 15.06
C GLY A 80 1.90 10.52 13.57
N ILE A 81 2.91 10.22 12.75
CA ILE A 81 2.70 9.96 11.32
C ILE A 81 1.79 8.76 11.12
N ASP A 82 2.07 7.64 11.79
CA ASP A 82 1.32 6.40 11.68
C ASP A 82 -0.15 6.59 12.07
N ALA A 83 -0.43 7.31 13.17
CA ALA A 83 -1.80 7.65 13.55
C ALA A 83 -2.57 8.36 12.43
N GLN A 84 -1.96 9.39 11.81
CA GLN A 84 -2.59 10.16 10.74
C GLN A 84 -2.75 9.35 9.46
N LEU A 85 -1.76 8.52 9.10
CA LEU A 85 -1.81 7.68 7.92
C LEU A 85 -2.89 6.61 8.04
N ARG A 86 -3.01 5.96 9.21
CA ARG A 86 -4.07 4.98 9.46
C ARG A 86 -5.46 5.58 9.33
N GLU A 87 -5.68 6.77 9.88
CA GLU A 87 -6.96 7.49 9.74
C GLU A 87 -7.29 7.79 8.26
N ALA A 88 -6.27 8.12 7.46
CA ALA A 88 -6.41 8.35 6.02
C ALA A 88 -6.45 7.07 5.16
N GLY A 89 -6.31 5.88 5.76
CA GLY A 89 -6.30 4.59 5.06
C GLY A 89 -5.03 4.34 4.24
N TYR A 90 -3.88 4.82 4.74
CA TYR A 90 -2.56 4.60 4.18
C TYR A 90 -1.71 3.69 5.09
N ASP A 91 -0.92 2.82 4.47
CA ASP A 91 0.11 2.04 5.13
C ASP A 91 1.39 2.87 5.31
N LEU A 92 2.09 2.69 6.42
CA LEU A 92 3.43 3.22 6.64
C LEU A 92 4.49 2.18 6.26
N ILE A 93 5.43 2.56 5.39
CA ILE A 93 6.63 1.75 5.09
C ILE A 93 7.86 2.45 5.66
N LEU A 94 8.48 1.84 6.68
CA LEU A 94 9.66 2.41 7.31
C LEU A 94 10.94 2.06 6.54
N TYR A 95 11.73 3.08 6.23
CA TYR A 95 13.07 2.96 5.69
C TYR A 95 14.09 3.46 6.72
N ASN A 96 14.90 2.56 7.25
CA ASN A 96 15.96 2.90 8.20
C ASN A 96 17.30 2.94 7.47
N LEU A 97 17.99 4.09 7.53
CA LEU A 97 19.30 4.27 6.92
C LEU A 97 20.43 3.57 7.67
N GLY A 98 20.23 3.16 8.92
CA GLY A 98 21.23 2.44 9.72
C GLY A 98 22.38 3.30 10.26
N GLY A 99 22.27 4.63 10.23
CA GLY A 99 23.28 5.55 10.77
C GLY A 99 24.57 5.66 9.94
N ARG A 100 25.71 5.92 10.60
CA ARG A 100 27.04 5.99 9.96
C ARG A 100 27.46 4.61 9.46
N GLY A 101 27.87 4.51 8.20
CA GLY A 101 28.20 3.23 7.55
C GLY A 101 26.99 2.42 7.08
N GLY A 102 25.78 2.96 7.27
CA GLY A 102 24.56 2.32 6.78
C GLY A 102 24.44 2.42 5.25
N ASP A 103 23.85 1.39 4.65
CA ASP A 103 23.71 1.23 3.19
C ASP A 103 22.55 2.07 2.65
N ARG A 104 22.82 3.37 2.49
CA ARG A 104 21.87 4.36 1.96
C ARG A 104 21.47 4.02 0.53
N GLU A 105 22.42 3.63 -0.31
CA GLU A 105 22.15 3.29 -1.70
C GLU A 105 21.14 2.17 -1.84
N ARG A 106 21.22 1.10 -1.04
CA ARG A 106 20.23 0.02 -1.07
C ARG A 106 18.82 0.50 -0.74
N VAL A 107 18.66 1.45 0.17
CA VAL A 107 17.35 2.01 0.50
C VAL A 107 16.77 2.77 -0.70
N PHE A 108 17.56 3.67 -1.29
CA PHE A 108 17.13 4.47 -2.44
C PHE A 108 16.94 3.64 -3.70
N HIS A 109 17.94 2.87 -4.13
CA HIS A 109 17.89 2.11 -5.38
C HIS A 109 16.96 0.90 -5.34
N ARG A 110 16.90 0.19 -4.21
CA ARG A 110 16.21 -1.10 -4.17
C ARG A 110 14.79 -1.00 -3.64
N SER A 111 14.51 -0.04 -2.77
CA SER A 111 13.24 0.00 -2.04
C SER A 111 12.32 1.11 -2.51
N ILE A 112 12.85 2.31 -2.75
CA ILE A 112 12.06 3.46 -3.22
C ILE A 112 11.75 3.34 -4.72
N LEU A 113 12.73 2.93 -5.55
CA LEU A 113 12.53 2.76 -7.00
C LEU A 113 11.54 1.65 -7.40
N ARG A 114 11.20 0.74 -6.49
CA ARG A 114 10.21 -0.33 -6.75
C ARG A 114 8.75 0.17 -6.80
N LYS A 115 8.53 1.49 -6.83
CA LYS A 115 7.21 2.15 -6.82
C LYS A 115 6.28 1.55 -5.77
N ARG A 116 6.82 1.27 -4.57
CA ARG A 116 6.04 0.69 -3.47
C ARG A 116 5.27 1.72 -2.65
N ILE A 117 5.60 2.99 -2.82
CA ILE A 117 5.02 4.10 -2.06
C ILE A 117 4.50 5.17 -3.02
N ASP A 118 3.48 5.89 -2.59
CA ASP A 118 2.91 7.03 -3.29
C ASP A 118 3.64 8.34 -2.94
N ALA A 119 4.23 8.42 -1.75
CA ALA A 119 5.02 9.54 -1.27
C ALA A 119 6.10 9.09 -0.27
N LEU A 120 7.11 9.94 -0.05
CA LEU A 120 8.19 9.72 0.92
C LEU A 120 8.29 10.91 1.88
N VAL A 121 8.18 10.64 3.18
CA VAL A 121 8.49 11.59 4.26
C VAL A 121 9.92 11.35 4.71
N VAL A 122 10.75 12.39 4.69
CA VAL A 122 12.16 12.30 5.05
C VAL A 122 12.39 12.96 6.42
N LEU A 123 12.64 12.14 7.44
CA LEU A 123 12.98 12.59 8.80
C LEU A 123 14.50 12.68 9.00
N CYS A 124 15.22 13.06 7.94
CA CYS A 124 16.68 13.09 7.88
C CYS A 124 17.14 14.11 6.84
N LEU A 125 17.07 15.40 7.13
CA LEU A 125 17.88 16.34 6.36
C LEU A 125 18.67 17.20 7.33
N VAL A 126 19.92 16.79 7.58
CA VAL A 126 20.97 17.79 7.67
C VAL A 126 21.19 18.21 6.23
N PHE A 127 20.60 19.34 5.87
CA PHE A 127 20.93 20.01 4.61
C PHE A 127 22.34 20.55 4.80
N ASP A 128 23.30 20.01 4.07
CA ASP A 128 24.65 20.58 3.99
C ASP A 128 24.62 21.51 2.78
N PRO A 129 24.57 22.85 2.95
CA PRO A 129 24.64 23.78 1.84
C PRO A 129 26.10 23.90 1.42
N GLY A 130 26.59 22.87 0.72
CA GLY A 130 27.85 22.94 -0.04
C GLY A 130 27.68 23.72 -1.33
#